data_AF-A0A525WPH4-F1
#
_entry.id   AF-A0A525WPH4-F1
#
_cell.length_a   1.000
_cell.length_b   1.000
_cell.length_c   1.000
_cell.angle_alpha   90.00
_cell.angle_beta   90.00
_cell.angle_gamma   90.00
#
_symmetry.space_group_name_H-M   'P 1'
#
loop_
_entity.id
_entity.type
_entity.pdbx_description
1 polymer ?
#
loop_
_entity_poly.entity_id
_entity_poly.type
_entity_poly.pdbx_seq_one_letter_code
_entity_poly.pdbx_strand_id
1 'polypeptide(L)'
;MAANAERSVEPPTHRYHTPSEEWIARIGRLQDALAVCPADISARSELATLLEQLGQPEEALCHWNAVVACDPNSLKAREGVARCRQRTGRPLQSAL
;
A
#
# COMPACT_ATOMS: atom_id res chain seq x y z
N MET A 1 -6.21 -36.45 -35.35
CA MET A 1 -5.59 -35.12 -35.55
C MET A 1 -5.97 -34.26 -34.34
N ALA A 2 -5.07 -34.18 -33.35
CA ALA A 2 -4.18 -33.03 -33.10
C ALA A 2 -4.96 -31.82 -32.54
N ALA A 3 -5.08 -31.65 -31.22
CA ALA A 3 -4.08 -31.08 -30.29
C ALA A 3 -3.78 -29.60 -30.56
N ASN A 4 -4.38 -28.71 -29.76
CA ASN A 4 -3.82 -27.42 -29.33
C ASN A 4 -4.73 -26.90 -28.18
N ALA A 5 -4.44 -27.10 -26.89
CA ALA A 5 -3.34 -26.53 -26.13
C ALA A 5 -3.27 -24.99 -26.24
N GLU A 6 -4.38 -24.30 -25.95
CA GLU A 6 -4.37 -22.87 -25.64
C GLU A 6 -3.78 -22.66 -24.24
N ARG A 7 -2.47 -22.88 -24.15
CA ARG A 7 -1.61 -22.38 -23.09
C ARG A 7 -1.44 -20.87 -23.29
N SER A 8 -2.47 -20.09 -22.99
CA SER A 8 -2.26 -18.66 -22.73
C SER A 8 -1.69 -18.53 -21.34
N VAL A 9 -0.35 -18.51 -21.30
CA VAL A 9 0.44 -17.89 -20.25
C VAL A 9 -0.27 -16.60 -19.81
N GLU A 10 -0.83 -16.62 -18.61
CA GLU A 10 -1.22 -15.39 -17.95
C GLU A 10 0.07 -14.56 -17.78
N PRO A 11 0.12 -13.31 -18.28
CA PRO A 11 1.27 -12.46 -18.03
C PRO A 11 1.38 -12.21 -16.53
N PRO A 12 2.59 -12.01 -15.97
CA PRO A 12 2.76 -11.72 -14.56
C PRO A 12 1.85 -10.55 -14.18
N THR A 13 1.06 -10.76 -13.13
CA THR A 13 0.05 -9.87 -12.54
C THR A 13 0.67 -8.60 -11.95
N HIS A 14 1.39 -7.84 -12.76
CA HIS A 14 1.73 -6.44 -12.49
C HIS A 14 1.06 -5.56 -13.54
N ARG A 15 -0.24 -5.82 -13.76
CA ARG A 15 -1.12 -4.92 -14.49
C ARG A 15 -1.34 -3.72 -13.61
N TYR A 16 -0.77 -2.59 -14.03
CA TYR A 16 -1.09 -1.26 -13.51
C TYR A 16 -2.60 -1.16 -13.30
N HIS A 17 -3.03 -1.19 -12.04
CA HIS A 17 -4.40 -1.05 -11.65
C HIS A 17 -4.75 0.41 -11.95
N THR A 18 -5.68 0.64 -12.87
CA THR A 18 -6.43 1.89 -12.86
C THR A 18 -6.88 2.12 -11.42
N PRO A 19 -6.75 3.35 -10.86
CA PRO A 19 -7.26 3.65 -9.53
C PRO A 19 -8.75 3.38 -9.57
N SER A 20 -9.11 2.18 -9.14
CA SER A 20 -10.42 1.59 -9.35
C SER A 20 -11.33 2.24 -8.33
N GLU A 21 -12.57 2.51 -8.72
CA GLU A 21 -13.62 3.07 -7.84
C GLU A 21 -13.68 2.37 -6.47
N GLU A 22 -13.35 1.07 -6.46
CA GLU A 22 -13.21 0.23 -5.27
C GLU A 22 -12.19 0.75 -4.24
N TRP A 23 -11.09 1.37 -4.67
CA TRP A 23 -10.03 1.88 -3.79
C TRP A 23 -10.45 3.12 -3.05
N ILE A 24 -11.12 4.03 -3.76
CA ILE A 24 -11.70 5.23 -3.16
C ILE A 24 -12.76 4.82 -2.14
N ALA A 25 -13.64 3.87 -2.51
CA ALA A 25 -14.64 3.33 -1.60
C ALA A 25 -14.01 2.59 -0.39
N ARG A 26 -12.88 1.92 -0.59
CA ARG A 26 -12.15 1.22 0.48
C ARG A 26 -11.47 2.20 1.42
N ILE A 27 -10.81 3.23 0.89
CA ILE A 27 -10.20 4.31 1.68
C ILE A 27 -11.28 5.02 2.51
N GLY A 28 -12.42 5.36 1.91
CA GLY A 28 -13.54 5.96 2.63
C GLY A 28 -14.03 5.08 3.78
N ARG A 29 -14.21 3.77 3.56
CA ARG A 29 -14.58 2.82 4.63
C ARG A 29 -13.53 2.74 5.74
N LEU A 30 -12.25 2.77 5.40
CA LEU A 30 -11.16 2.74 6.39
C LEU A 30 -11.08 4.05 7.19
N GLN A 31 -11.33 5.19 6.54
CA GLN A 31 -11.39 6.49 7.21
C GLN A 31 -12.58 6.57 8.17
N ASP A 32 -13.75 6.05 7.78
CA ASP A 32 -14.93 5.96 8.65
C ASP A 32 -14.65 5.05 9.85
N ALA A 33 -14.02 3.89 9.62
CA ALA A 33 -13.59 3.00 10.70
C ALA A 33 -12.61 3.69 11.67
N LEU A 34 -11.67 4.48 11.15
CA LEU A 34 -10.74 5.27 11.96
C LEU A 34 -11.41 6.47 12.65
N ALA A 35 -12.54 6.97 12.14
CA ALA A 35 -13.33 7.99 12.81
C ALA A 35 -14.06 7.40 14.04
N VAL A 36 -14.54 6.15 13.94
CA VAL A 36 -15.15 5.42 15.06
C VAL A 36 -14.09 4.93 16.05
N CYS A 37 -13.00 4.37 15.55
CA CYS A 37 -11.90 3.83 16.35
C CYS A 37 -10.54 4.35 15.83
N PRO A 38 -10.08 5.51 16.31
CA PRO A 38 -8.83 6.11 15.86
C PRO A 38 -7.59 5.32 16.26
N ALA A 39 -7.72 4.36 17.18
CA ALA A 39 -6.66 3.46 17.61
C ALA A 39 -6.64 2.12 16.83
N ASP A 40 -7.51 1.94 15.82
CA ASP A 40 -7.51 0.72 15.01
C ASP A 40 -6.26 0.66 14.11
N ILE A 41 -5.29 -0.12 14.58
CA ILE A 41 -4.00 -0.34 13.93
C ILE A 41 -4.16 -1.12 12.63
N SER A 42 -5.14 -2.03 12.55
CA SER A 42 -5.41 -2.82 11.35
C SER A 42 -5.96 -1.92 10.24
N ALA A 43 -6.96 -1.11 10.55
CA ALA A 43 -7.53 -0.15 9.60
C ALA A 43 -6.47 0.87 9.13
N ARG A 44 -5.64 1.37 10.05
CA ARG A 44 -4.55 2.30 9.71
C ARG A 44 -3.48 1.65 8.81
N SER A 45 -3.14 0.39 9.06
CA SER A 45 -2.19 -0.39 8.25
C SER A 45 -2.75 -0.71 6.85
N GLU A 46 -4.04 -1.04 6.76
CA GLU A 46 -4.72 -1.24 5.48
C GLU A 46 -4.75 0.04 4.64
N LEU A 47 -5.06 1.19 5.28
CA LEU A 47 -5.06 2.48 4.61
C LEU A 47 -3.66 2.85 4.09
N ALA A 48 -2.62 2.62 4.90
CA ALA A 48 -1.23 2.81 4.49
C ALA A 48 -0.86 1.93 3.27
N THR A 49 -1.29 0.67 3.28
CA THR A 49 -1.05 -0.26 2.18
C THR A 49 -1.75 0.18 0.88
N LEU A 50 -2.96 0.74 0.96
CA LEU A 50 -3.66 1.29 -0.21
C LEU A 50 -2.95 2.53 -0.74
N LEU A 51 -2.52 3.45 0.13
CA LEU A 51 -1.76 4.63 -0.26
C LEU A 51 -0.44 4.27 -0.95
N GLU A 52 0.26 3.23 -0.49
CA GLU A 52 1.45 2.71 -1.17
C GLU A 52 1.15 2.33 -2.61
N GLN A 53 0.08 1.58 -2.82
CA GLN A 53 -0.23 1.10 -4.15
C GLN A 53 -0.87 2.18 -5.04
N LEU A 54 -1.49 3.22 -4.48
CA LEU A 54 -1.89 4.44 -5.19
C LEU A 54 -0.70 5.30 -5.65
N GLY A 55 0.51 4.96 -5.23
CA GLY A 55 1.69 5.76 -5.56
C GLY A 55 1.87 6.98 -4.67
N GLN A 56 1.24 6.99 -3.47
CA GLN A 56 1.43 8.00 -2.43
C GLN A 56 2.24 7.42 -1.24
N PRO A 57 3.50 7.01 -1.44
CA PRO A 57 4.31 6.41 -0.39
C PRO A 57 4.68 7.39 0.75
N GLU A 58 4.59 8.70 0.52
CA GLU A 58 4.82 9.72 1.56
C GLU A 58 3.70 9.72 2.62
N GLU A 59 2.43 9.76 2.19
CA GLU A 59 1.28 9.66 3.09
C GLU A 59 1.25 8.30 3.78
N ALA A 60 1.49 7.22 3.03
CA ALA A 60 1.57 5.87 3.58
C ALA A 60 2.61 5.77 4.71
N LEU A 61 3.78 6.42 4.55
CA LEU A 61 4.84 6.44 5.56
C LEU A 61 4.38 7.09 6.87
N CYS A 62 3.57 8.15 6.80
CA CYS A 62 2.97 8.77 7.99
C CYS A 62 2.08 7.77 8.74
N HIS A 63 1.20 7.06 8.02
CA HIS A 63 0.33 6.05 8.60
C HIS A 63 1.10 4.86 9.16
N TRP A 64 2.13 4.38 8.46
CA TRP A 64 2.99 3.30 8.95
C TRP A 64 3.79 3.69 10.19
N ASN A 65 4.30 4.92 10.27
CA ASN A 65 4.97 5.40 11.48
C ASN A 65 4.02 5.46 12.68
N ALA A 66 2.77 5.89 12.48
CA ALA A 66 1.77 5.85 13.55
C ALA A 66 1.47 4.43 14.02
N VAL A 67 1.40 3.46 13.09
CA VAL A 67 1.28 2.04 13.41
C VAL A 67 2.48 1.55 14.22
N VAL A 68 3.71 1.87 13.81
CA VAL A 68 4.95 1.51 14.55
C VAL A 68 5.00 2.17 15.93
N ALA A 69 4.49 3.39 16.07
CA ALA A 69 4.45 4.09 17.35
C ALA A 69 3.50 3.40 18.35
N CYS A 70 2.39 2.83 17.86
CA CYS A 70 1.45 2.07 18.68
C CYS A 70 1.91 0.63 18.91
N ASP A 71 2.38 -0.05 17.87
CA ASP A 71 2.92 -1.42 17.92
C ASP A 71 4.32 -1.48 17.28
N PRO A 72 5.38 -1.23 18.07
CA PRO A 72 6.75 -1.24 17.56
C PRO A 72 7.23 -2.63 17.11
N ASN A 73 6.53 -3.69 17.53
CA ASN A 73 6.82 -5.06 17.13
C ASN A 73 6.07 -5.49 15.86
N SER A 74 5.27 -4.60 15.27
CA SER A 74 4.53 -4.90 14.04
C SER A 74 5.50 -5.10 12.86
N LEU A 75 5.70 -6.36 12.46
CA LEU A 75 6.52 -6.68 11.30
C LEU A 75 5.98 -6.02 10.04
N LYS A 76 4.65 -6.09 9.84
CA LYS A 76 3.94 -5.49 8.71
C LYS A 76 4.23 -4.00 8.59
N ALA A 77 4.24 -3.28 9.72
CA ALA A 77 4.50 -1.86 9.74
C ALA A 77 5.95 -1.52 9.43
N ARG A 78 6.89 -2.28 9.97
CA ARG A 78 8.32 -2.12 9.67
C ARG A 78 8.61 -2.37 8.19
N GLU A 79 7.98 -3.40 7.60
CA GLU A 79 8.06 -3.67 6.17
C GLU A 79 7.43 -2.55 5.34
N GLY A 80 6.27 -2.04 5.76
CA GLY A 80 5.60 -0.89 5.14
C GLY A 80 6.46 0.37 5.14
N VAL A 81 7.04 0.73 6.28
CA VAL A 81 8.00 1.86 6.38
C VAL A 81 9.19 1.62 5.46
N ALA A 82 9.77 0.42 5.45
CA ALA A 82 10.94 0.12 4.61
C ALA A 82 10.61 0.27 3.11
N ARG A 83 9.47 -0.26 2.65
CA ARG A 83 9.00 -0.09 1.27
C ARG A 83 8.73 1.37 0.93
N CYS A 84 8.02 2.09 1.81
CA CYS A 84 7.73 3.51 1.61
C CYS A 84 9.02 4.32 1.53
N ARG A 85 9.98 4.09 2.43
CA ARG A 85 11.29 4.75 2.41
C ARG A 85 12.10 4.43 1.16
N GLN A 86 12.01 3.24 0.59
CA GLN A 86 12.68 2.94 -0.69
C GLN A 86 12.05 3.73 -1.85
N ARG A 87 10.75 3.99 -1.79
CA ARG A 87 10.00 4.71 -2.83
C ARG A 87 10.08 6.24 -2.69
N THR A 88 10.06 6.77 -1.47
CA THR A 88 10.25 8.20 -1.16
C THR A 88 11.72 8.58 -1.10
N GLY A 89 12.58 7.64 -0.72
CA GLY A 89 14.03 7.77 -0.66
C GLY A 89 14.73 7.48 -1.98
N ARG A 90 14.10 7.77 -3.13
CA ARG A 90 14.89 8.33 -4.23
C ARG A 90 15.53 9.58 -3.63
N PRO A 91 16.84 9.57 -3.34
CA PRO A 91 17.47 10.78 -2.88
C PRO A 91 17.23 11.80 -3.99
N LEU A 92 16.84 13.02 -3.64
CA LEU A 92 17.48 14.13 -4.31
C LEU A 92 19.00 13.97 -4.06
N GLN A 93 19.66 13.13 -4.86
CA GLN A 93 20.93 13.53 -5.42
C GLN A 93 20.56 14.78 -6.25
N SER A 94 20.64 15.97 -5.66
CA SER A 94 21.88 16.74 -5.58
C SER A 94 22.46 16.88 -6.98
N ALA A 95 21.90 17.83 -7.73
CA ALA A 95 22.56 18.48 -8.85
C ALA A 95 22.26 19.99 -8.71
N LEU A 96 23.03 20.62 -7.83
CA LEU A 96 23.46 22.01 -7.94
C LEU A 96 24.95 21.98 -8.20
#